data_AF-A0A2D8K5E4-F1
#
_entry.id   AF-A0A2D8K5E4-F1
#
_cell.length_a   1.000
_cell.length_b   1.000
_cell.length_c   1.000
_cell.angle_alpha   90.00
_cell.angle_beta   90.00
_cell.angle_gamma   90.00
#
_symmetry.space_group_name_H-M   'P 1'
#
loop_
_entity.id
_entity.type
_entity.pdbx_description
1 polymer ?
#
loop_
_entity_poly.entity_id
_entity_poly.type
_entity_poly.pdbx_seq_one_letter_code
_entity_poly.pdbx_strand_id
1 'polypeptide(L)' 'MPAPDYATEIAALEAGMASGEATIESDGERVTYRSISDIRAALTYFRSRAADALLPRTLSGGTTLARFERD' A
#
# COMPACT_ATOMS: atom_id res chain seq x y z
N MET A 1 0.72 -15.79 -9.82
CA MET A 1 1.82 -14.82 -9.72
C MET A 1 2.18 -14.71 -8.25
N PRO A 2 3.45 -14.77 -7.84
CA PRO A 2 3.84 -14.47 -6.47
C PRO A 2 3.38 -13.04 -6.13
N ALA A 3 2.97 -12.82 -4.88
CA ALA A 3 2.62 -11.49 -4.41
C ALA A 3 3.78 -10.52 -4.72
N PRO A 4 3.52 -9.32 -5.26
CA PRO A 4 4.56 -8.32 -5.42
C PRO A 4 5.10 -7.99 -4.01
N ASP A 5 6.32 -8.42 -3.76
CA ASP A 5 7.01 -8.17 -2.51
C ASP A 5 7.57 -6.74 -2.57
N TYR A 6 6.78 -5.77 -2.14
CA TYR A 6 7.14 -4.34 -2.12
C TYR A 6 8.24 -4.01 -1.09
N ALA A 7 8.98 -5.00 -0.59
CA ALA A 7 10.01 -4.82 0.43
C ALA A 7 11.14 -3.90 -0.04
N THR A 8 11.50 -3.97 -1.33
CA THR A 8 12.55 -3.11 -1.91
C THR A 8 12.12 -1.64 -1.89
N GLU A 9 10.90 -1.35 -2.32
CA GLU A 9 10.34 0.00 -2.31
C GLU A 9 10.17 0.53 -0.88
N ILE A 10 9.70 -0.32 0.05
CA ILE A 10 9.58 0.06 1.47
C ILE A 10 10.94 0.41 2.06
N ALA A 11 11.98 -0.40 1.81
CA ALA A 11 13.34 -0.14 2.31
C ALA A 11 13.93 1.16 1.74
N ALA A 12 13.71 1.43 0.46
CA ALA A 12 14.18 2.67 -0.17
C ALA A 12 13.44 3.91 0.37
N LEU A 13 12.13 3.80 0.66
CA LEU A 13 11.37 4.86 1.32
C LEU A 13 11.82 5.07 2.77
N GLU A 14 12.11 4.01 3.52
CA GLU A 14 12.64 4.11 4.90
C GLU A 14 14.02 4.79 4.92
N ALA A 15 14.90 4.46 3.98
CA ALA A 15 16.19 5.15 3.83
C ALA A 15 15.99 6.64 3.48
N GLY A 16 15.03 6.94 2.60
CA GLY A 16 14.72 8.31 2.23
C GLY A 16 14.06 9.14 3.34
N MET A 17 13.38 8.52 4.31
CA MET A 17 12.89 9.23 5.49
C MET A 17 14.03 9.81 6.35
N ALA A 18 15.21 9.18 6.36
CA ALA A 18 16.38 9.72 7.05
C ALA A 18 17.06 10.86 6.27
N SER A 19 16.99 10.81 4.93
CA SER A 19 17.63 11.79 4.03
C SER A 19 16.74 13.01 3.74
N GLY A 20 15.42 12.86 3.83
CA GLY A 20 14.43 13.85 3.39
C GLY A 20 14.04 13.75 1.91
N GLU A 21 14.72 12.90 1.14
CA GLU A 21 14.44 12.57 -0.25
C GLU A 21 14.54 11.05 -0.45
N ALA A 22 13.58 10.46 -1.19
CA ALA A 22 13.58 9.05 -1.55
C ALA A 22 13.39 8.89 -3.06
N THR A 23 14.16 8.02 -3.71
CA THR A 23 13.90 7.63 -5.10
C THR A 23 13.52 6.16 -5.14
N ILE A 24 12.37 5.87 -5.73
CA ILE A 24 11.80 4.53 -5.87
C ILE A 24 11.72 4.19 -7.33
N GLU A 25 12.19 3.00 -7.69
CA GLU A 25 11.89 2.38 -8.97
C GLU A 25 10.85 1.28 -8.74
N SER A 26 9.67 1.45 -9.32
CA SER A 26 8.61 0.45 -9.26
C SER A 26 7.99 0.31 -10.65
N ASP A 27 7.83 -0.93 -11.10
CA ASP A 27 7.24 -1.28 -12.40
C ASP A 27 7.87 -0.56 -13.63
N GLY A 28 9.16 -0.25 -13.56
CA GLY A 28 9.89 0.47 -14.62
C GLY A 28 9.72 2.00 -14.60
N GLU A 29 8.96 2.54 -13.64
CA GLU A 29 8.85 3.97 -13.40
C GLU A 29 9.72 4.39 -12.21
N ARG A 30 10.48 5.47 -12.39
CA ARG A 30 11.30 6.06 -11.34
C ARG A 30 10.59 7.28 -10.77
N VAL A 31 10.20 7.21 -9.51
CA VAL A 31 9.53 8.27 -8.77
C VAL A 31 10.47 8.81 -7.69
N THR A 32 10.72 10.12 -7.70
CA THR A 32 11.52 10.79 -6.67
C THR A 32 10.61 11.64 -5.79
N TYR A 33 10.59 11.32 -4.50
CA TYR A 33 9.88 12.05 -3.46
C TYR A 33 10.84 13.00 -2.75
N ARG A 34 10.57 14.30 -2.78
CA ARG A 34 11.41 15.35 -2.16
C ARG A 34 10.86 15.88 -0.84
N SER A 35 9.92 15.18 -0.24
CA SER A 35 9.25 15.61 0.98
C SER A 35 8.93 14.41 1.87
N ILE A 36 9.26 14.53 3.16
CA ILE A 36 9.05 13.47 4.16
C ILE A 36 7.57 13.07 4.23
N SER A 37 6.65 14.02 4.08
CA SER A 37 5.21 13.76 4.04
C SER A 37 4.81 12.83 2.88
N ASP A 38 5.38 13.05 1.69
CA ASP A 38 5.12 12.20 0.52
C ASP A 38 5.76 10.83 0.67
N ILE A 39 6.99 10.77 1.19
CA ILE A 39 7.69 9.51 1.50
C ILE A 39 6.84 8.68 2.48
N ARG A 40 6.29 9.30 3.53
CA ARG A 40 5.43 8.63 4.51
C ARG A 40 4.11 8.15 3.90
N ALA A 41 3.51 8.95 3.03
CA ALA A 41 2.28 8.57 2.32
C ALA A 41 2.53 7.37 1.40
N ALA A 42 3.61 7.39 0.62
CA ALA A 42 4.04 6.29 -0.23
C ALA A 42 4.30 5.01 0.60
N LEU A 43 4.98 5.14 1.74
CA LEU A 43 5.32 4.00 2.60
C LEU A 43 4.05 3.36 3.19
N THR A 44 3.06 4.17 3.55
CA THR A 44 1.74 3.68 3.99
C THR A 44 1.03 2.94 2.86
N TYR A 45 1.08 3.48 1.63
CA TYR A 45 0.48 2.85 0.45
C TYR A 45 1.09 1.47 0.16
N PHE A 46 2.42 1.37 0.09
CA PHE A 46 3.10 0.10 -0.19
C PHE A 46 2.90 -0.93 0.92
N ARG A 47 2.94 -0.52 2.19
CA ARG A 47 2.62 -1.42 3.32
C ARG A 47 1.19 -1.95 3.24
N SER A 48 0.22 -1.10 2.90
CA SER A 48 -1.17 -1.53 2.73
C SER A 48 -1.32 -2.53 1.59
N ARG A 49 -0.62 -2.32 0.47
CA ARG A 49 -0.63 -3.25 -0.68
C ARG A 49 0.04 -4.58 -0.37
N ALA A 50 1.17 -4.56 0.34
CA ALA A 50 1.85 -5.76 0.80
C ALA A 50 0.95 -6.58 1.75
N ALA A 51 0.23 -5.91 2.65
CA ALA A 51 -0.73 -6.56 3.55
C ALA A 51 -1.94 -7.14 2.79
N ASP A 52 -2.50 -6.41 1.82
CA ASP A 52 -3.62 -6.89 0.99
C ASP A 52 -3.22 -8.10 0.13
N ALA A 53 -1.96 -8.14 -0.34
CA ALA A 53 -1.43 -9.26 -1.11
C ALA A 53 -1.24 -10.55 -0.28
N LEU A 54 -1.06 -10.44 1.03
CA LEU A 54 -0.93 -11.56 1.97
C LEU A 54 -2.29 -12.09 2.46
N LEU A 55 -3.35 -11.30 2.36
CA LEU A 55 -4.69 -11.74 2.70
C LEU A 55 -5.30 -12.44 1.48
N PRO A 56 -5.65 -13.74 1.54
CA PRO A 56 -6.53 -14.30 0.53
C PRO A 56 -7.79 -13.45 0.56
N ARG A 57 -8.10 -12.84 -0.58
CA ARG A 57 -9.25 -11.95 -0.80
C ARG A 57 -10.53 -12.73 -0.57
N THR A 58 -10.84 -12.95 0.71
CA THR A 58 -12.12 -13.46 1.16
C THR A 58 -13.02 -12.28 0.92
N LEU A 59 -13.81 -12.36 -0.16
CA LEU A 59 -14.87 -11.43 -0.48
C LEU A 59 -15.54 -11.03 0.84
N SER A 60 -15.25 -9.82 1.33
CA SER A 60 -16.02 -9.26 2.43
C SER A 60 -17.40 -9.07 1.84
N GLY A 61 -18.28 -10.01 2.17
CA GLY A 61 -19.65 -10.06 1.71
C GLY A 61 -20.27 -8.70 1.91
N GLY A 62 -20.60 -8.05 0.79
CA GLY A 62 -21.63 -7.03 0.74
C GLY A 62 -22.90 -7.66 1.28
N THR A 63 -23.05 -7.58 2.59
CA THR A 63 -24.22 -8.04 3.31
C THR A 63 -25.31 -7.02 3.01
N THR A 64 -26.04 -7.24 1.92
CA THR A 64 -27.35 -6.59 1.73
C THR A 64 -28.34 -7.29 2.66
N LEU A 65 -28.25 -7.01 3.96
CA LEU A 65 -29.35 -7.27 4.89
C LEU A 65 -30.33 -6.11 4.78
N ALA A 66 -31.20 -6.15 3.78
CA ALA A 66 -32.48 -5.47 3.89
C ALA A 66 -33.33 -6.30 4.86
N ARG A 67 -33.25 -5.97 6.14
CA ARG A 67 -34.10 -6.49 7.21
C ARG A 67 -35.00 -5.35 7.66
N PHE A 68 -36.32 -5.42 7.40
CA PHE A 68 -37.34 -5.25 8.44
C PHE A 68 -38.76 -5.53 7.91
N GLU A 69 -39.47 -6.38 8.63
CA GLU A 69 -40.88 -6.75 8.52
C GLU A 69 -41.65 -6.10 9.69
N ARG A 70 -42.79 -5.46 9.39
CA ARG A 70 -44.01 -5.18 10.21
C ARG A 70 -44.79 -4.08 9.48
N ASP A 71 -46.07 -4.21 9.16
CA ASP A 71 -47.21 -4.54 10.04
C ASP A 71 -48.30 -5.33 9.27
#